data_AF-A0A1M3IZA6-F1
#
_entry.id   AF-A0A1M3IZA6-F1
#
_cell.length_a   1.000
_cell.length_b   1.000
_cell.length_c   1.000
_cell.angle_alpha   90.00
_cell.angle_beta   90.00
_cell.angle_gamma   90.00
#
_symmetry.space_group_name_H-M   'P 1'
#
loop_
_entity.id
_entity.type
_entity.pdbx_description
1 polymer ?
#
loop_
_entity_poly.entity_id
_entity_poly.type
_entity_poly.pdbx_seq_one_letter_code
_entity_poly.pdbx_strand_id
1 'polypeptide(L)'
;MMLYTLLDFGSQKLVKYSLDGKELARGGYDLLYPTSITKIDDNRIAVIDANLGIIITYDTNFKELEHKGPLPEEYHRPYGIAHSDGSLIITDTYKSRVVIYNEAEKAITDTVEMLPAVISTGTRLDYGKAPLYQCSSQVVPQVFMELIQSAYKLPRELTARVGYQTFCLLLANDIYSYKRLDSLYQTKFCSQ
;
A
#
# COMPACT_ATOMS: atom_id res chain seq x y z
N MET A 1 24.78 11.30 -5.67
CA MET A 1 24.52 10.82 -4.30
C MET A 1 23.15 10.15 -4.31
N MET A 2 23.07 8.86 -3.99
CA MET A 2 21.80 8.13 -3.95
C MET A 2 21.10 8.47 -2.62
N LEU A 3 19.81 8.83 -2.69
CA LEU A 3 19.01 9.26 -1.55
C LEU A 3 17.78 8.36 -1.45
N TYR A 4 17.38 8.00 -0.23
CA TYR A 4 16.14 7.25 0.00
C TYR A 4 15.17 8.12 0.79
N THR A 5 13.92 8.14 0.35
CA THR A 5 12.80 8.68 1.12
C THR A 5 12.08 7.53 1.78
N LEU A 6 11.97 7.58 3.09
CA LEU A 6 11.19 6.64 3.89
C LEU A 6 9.88 7.29 4.31
N LEU A 7 8.84 6.48 4.29
CA LEU A 7 7.56 6.83 4.87
C LEU A 7 7.50 6.20 6.26
N ASP A 8 7.50 7.04 7.29
CA ASP A 8 7.38 6.58 8.66
C ASP A 8 5.92 6.64 9.09
N PHE A 9 5.27 5.48 9.03
CA PHE A 9 3.90 5.29 9.44
C PHE A 9 3.67 5.67 10.92
N GLY A 10 4.62 5.32 11.80
CA GLY A 10 4.48 5.53 13.25
C GLY A 10 4.56 7.00 13.64
N SER A 11 5.38 7.78 12.93
CA SER A 11 5.50 9.22 13.16
C SER A 11 4.67 10.09 12.20
N GLN A 12 3.93 9.48 11.28
CA GLN A 12 3.07 10.12 10.27
C GLN A 12 3.83 11.16 9.42
N LYS A 13 5.05 10.82 9.01
CA LYS A 13 5.97 11.78 8.37
C LYS A 13 6.70 11.17 7.18
N LEU A 14 7.12 12.06 6.30
CA LEU A 14 8.15 11.81 5.29
C LEU A 14 9.51 12.12 5.88
N VAL A 15 10.46 11.20 5.72
CA VAL A 15 11.83 11.38 6.20
C VAL A 15 12.81 10.98 5.11
N LYS A 16 13.82 11.82 4.87
CA LYS A 16 14.88 11.58 3.89
C LYS A 16 16.15 11.18 4.61
N TYR A 17 16.78 10.12 4.15
CA TYR A 17 18.05 9.64 4.71
C TYR A 17 19.14 9.60 3.65
N SER A 18 20.39 9.83 4.08
CA SER A 18 21.57 9.44 3.31
C SER A 18 21.84 7.93 3.44
N LEU A 19 22.73 7.43 2.58
CA LEU A 19 23.14 6.02 2.53
C LEU A 19 23.71 5.49 3.85
N ASP A 20 24.33 6.35 4.64
CA ASP A 20 24.90 6.06 5.95
C ASP A 20 23.85 6.12 7.08
N GLY A 21 22.57 6.36 6.76
CA GLY A 21 21.48 6.39 7.71
C GLY A 21 21.29 7.72 8.44
N LYS A 22 21.99 8.79 8.05
CA LYS A 22 21.76 10.12 8.62
C LYS A 22 20.48 10.75 8.04
N GLU A 23 19.62 11.26 8.92
CA GLU A 23 18.45 12.06 8.52
C GLU A 23 18.92 13.38 7.87
N LEU A 24 18.39 13.67 6.69
CA LEU A 24 18.71 14.86 5.89
C LEU A 24 17.57 15.88 5.86
N ALA A 25 16.33 15.40 5.88
CA ALA A 25 15.14 16.24 5.82
C ALA A 25 13.92 15.49 6.35
N ARG A 26 12.90 16.24 6.77
CA ARG A 26 11.61 15.70 7.19
C ARG A 26 10.45 16.64 6.83
N GLY A 27 9.28 16.09 6.54
CA GLY A 27 8.09 16.83 6.15
C GLY A 27 6.82 15.98 6.15
N GLY A 28 5.76 16.46 5.51
CA GLY A 28 4.46 15.76 5.44
C GLY A 28 3.77 15.63 6.79
N TYR A 29 3.72 16.70 7.57
CA TYR A 29 3.19 16.70 8.95
C TYR A 29 1.68 16.54 9.06
N ASP A 30 0.96 16.68 7.95
CA ASP A 30 -0.50 16.61 7.89
C ASP A 30 -1.01 15.23 7.42
N LEU A 31 -0.10 14.24 7.33
CA LEU A 31 -0.46 12.86 7.05
C LEU A 31 -1.08 12.22 8.31
N LEU A 32 -2.08 11.36 8.11
CA LEU A 32 -2.81 10.66 9.17
C LEU A 32 -2.51 9.16 9.18
N TYR A 33 -2.53 8.53 8.01
CA TYR A 33 -2.21 7.10 7.84
C TYR A 33 -1.52 6.90 6.49
N PRO A 34 -0.28 7.36 6.31
CA PRO A 34 0.36 7.25 5.03
C PRO A 34 0.92 5.83 4.83
N THR A 35 0.53 5.16 3.74
CA THR A 35 0.80 3.73 3.56
C THR A 35 1.85 3.43 2.51
N SER A 36 1.97 4.28 1.49
CA SER A 36 2.92 4.05 0.39
C SER A 36 3.35 5.36 -0.25
N ILE A 37 4.52 5.31 -0.89
CA ILE A 37 5.17 6.42 -1.57
C ILE A 37 5.78 5.93 -2.89
N THR A 38 5.65 6.73 -3.95
CA THR A 38 6.35 6.49 -5.22
C THR A 38 6.99 7.76 -5.73
N LYS A 39 8.08 7.61 -6.49
CA LYS A 39 8.66 8.70 -7.28
C LYS A 39 7.80 8.89 -8.53
N ILE A 40 7.49 10.14 -8.87
CA ILE A 40 6.82 10.51 -10.14
C ILE A 40 7.90 10.90 -11.16
N ASP A 41 8.80 11.78 -10.77
CA ASP A 41 9.94 12.24 -11.56
C ASP A 41 11.08 12.70 -10.63
N ASP A 42 12.14 13.28 -11.18
CA ASP A 42 13.31 13.73 -10.41
C ASP A 42 13.00 14.77 -9.33
N ASN A 43 11.87 15.47 -9.45
CA ASN A 43 11.50 16.57 -8.58
C ASN A 43 10.25 16.28 -7.75
N ARG A 44 9.50 15.21 -8.05
CA ARG A 44 8.21 14.94 -7.42
C ARG A 44 8.05 13.51 -6.91
N ILE A 45 7.35 13.39 -5.80
CA ILE A 45 6.92 12.12 -5.20
C ILE A 45 5.41 12.17 -4.92
N ALA A 46 4.75 11.03 -4.96
CA ALA A 46 3.36 10.84 -4.54
C ALA A 46 3.32 9.98 -3.28
N VAL A 47 2.47 10.36 -2.33
CA VAL A 47 2.23 9.66 -1.07
C VAL A 47 0.74 9.36 -0.99
N ILE A 48 0.38 8.11 -0.69
CA ILE A 48 -0.99 7.75 -0.34
C ILE A 48 -1.19 7.93 1.16
N ASP A 49 -2.29 8.57 1.53
CA ASP A 49 -2.86 8.50 2.87
C ASP A 49 -4.16 7.69 2.86
N ALA A 50 -4.14 6.51 3.47
CA ALA A 50 -5.26 5.59 3.40
C ALA A 50 -6.45 6.00 4.26
N ASN A 51 -6.23 6.79 5.31
CA ASN A 51 -7.30 7.19 6.23
C ASN A 51 -7.97 8.49 5.76
N LEU A 52 -7.23 9.34 5.06
CA LEU A 52 -7.78 10.49 4.35
C LEU A 52 -8.35 10.11 2.98
N GLY A 53 -7.95 8.97 2.40
CA GLY A 53 -8.40 8.54 1.08
C GLY A 53 -7.88 9.45 -0.03
N ILE A 54 -6.67 9.99 0.13
CA ILE A 54 -6.07 10.97 -0.77
C ILE A 54 -4.68 10.54 -1.22
N ILE A 55 -4.25 11.12 -2.33
CA ILE A 55 -2.87 11.09 -2.80
C ILE A 55 -2.35 12.52 -2.70
N ILE A 56 -1.25 12.71 -1.99
CA ILE A 56 -0.58 14.00 -1.88
C ILE A 56 0.71 13.94 -2.67
N THR A 57 0.95 14.92 -3.52
CA THR A 57 2.23 15.07 -4.21
C THR A 57 3.10 16.11 -3.52
N TYR A 58 4.38 15.80 -3.41
CA TYR A 58 5.38 16.65 -2.79
C TYR A 58 6.54 16.85 -3.75
N ASP A 59 7.25 17.96 -3.60
CA ASP A 59 8.60 18.09 -4.16
C ASP A 59 9.62 17.25 -3.36
N THR A 60 10.85 17.16 -3.86
CA THR A 60 11.93 16.41 -3.20
C THR A 60 12.46 17.03 -1.90
N ASN A 61 11.97 18.22 -1.52
CA ASN A 61 12.19 18.89 -0.24
C ASN A 61 10.98 18.77 0.69
N PHE A 62 10.00 17.94 0.34
CA PHE A 62 8.75 17.73 1.08
C PHE A 62 7.86 18.97 1.17
N LYS A 63 8.02 19.94 0.26
CA LYS A 63 6.99 20.96 0.06
C LYS A 63 5.84 20.31 -0.70
N GLU A 64 4.66 20.43 -0.14
CA GLU A 64 3.43 19.96 -0.79
C GLU A 64 3.18 20.73 -2.09
N LEU A 65 2.75 20.01 -3.12
CA LEU A 65 2.47 20.56 -4.45
C LEU A 65 0.98 20.46 -4.82
N GLU A 66 0.35 19.31 -4.57
CA GLU A 66 -1.03 19.04 -4.97
C GLU A 66 -1.66 17.97 -4.08
N HIS A 67 -2.94 18.14 -3.76
CA HIS A 67 -3.82 17.11 -3.19
C HIS A 67 -4.70 16.53 -4.30
N LYS A 68 -4.74 15.19 -4.40
CA LYS A 68 -5.66 14.46 -5.27
C LYS A 68 -6.60 13.64 -4.36
N GLY A 69 -7.86 14.08 -4.27
CA GLY A 69 -8.90 13.49 -3.44
C GLY A 69 -9.37 14.40 -2.27
N PRO A 70 -10.39 13.98 -1.51
CA PRO A 70 -11.20 12.80 -1.73
C PRO A 70 -12.29 13.14 -2.73
N LEU A 71 -12.43 12.37 -3.81
CA LEU A 71 -13.79 12.09 -4.25
C LEU A 71 -14.21 10.93 -3.35
N PRO A 72 -15.18 11.11 -2.42
CA PRO A 72 -15.55 10.10 -1.41
C PRO A 72 -15.93 8.74 -2.03
N GLU A 73 -16.21 8.73 -3.33
CA GLU A 73 -16.57 7.54 -4.11
C GLU A 73 -15.38 6.91 -4.86
N GLU A 74 -14.18 7.49 -4.81
CA GLU A 74 -13.02 7.05 -5.60
C GLU A 74 -12.00 6.21 -4.81
N TYR A 75 -11.74 6.52 -3.53
CA TYR A 75 -10.79 5.74 -2.73
C TYR A 75 -11.33 5.53 -1.32
N HIS A 76 -11.40 4.29 -0.84
CA HIS A 76 -11.84 4.00 0.53
C HIS A 76 -10.70 3.49 1.41
N ARG A 77 -9.83 2.61 0.90
CA ARG A 77 -8.55 2.28 1.55
C ARG A 77 -7.45 2.10 0.51
N PRO A 78 -6.97 3.21 -0.09
CA PRO A 78 -5.82 3.16 -0.97
C PRO A 78 -4.60 2.78 -0.14
N TYR A 79 -3.81 1.80 -0.60
CA TYR A 79 -2.71 1.26 0.19
C TYR A 79 -1.39 1.24 -0.57
N GLY A 80 -1.40 0.76 -1.81
CA GLY A 80 -0.23 0.76 -2.69
C GLY A 80 -0.32 1.85 -3.76
N ILE A 81 0.82 2.44 -4.12
CA ILE A 81 0.95 3.36 -5.25
C ILE A 81 2.19 3.01 -6.06
N ALA A 82 2.04 3.07 -7.38
CA ALA A 82 3.14 3.05 -8.33
C ALA A 82 2.92 4.13 -9.39
N HIS A 83 3.99 4.54 -10.06
CA HIS A 83 3.94 5.47 -11.18
C HIS A 83 4.52 4.79 -12.42
N SER A 84 3.81 4.92 -13.55
CA SER A 84 4.26 4.45 -14.87
C SER A 84 3.63 5.30 -15.95
N ASP A 85 4.43 5.71 -16.93
CA ASP A 85 3.94 6.33 -18.18
C ASP A 85 2.95 7.49 -17.96
N GLY A 86 3.21 8.34 -16.97
CA GLY A 86 2.36 9.49 -16.64
C GLY A 86 1.06 9.13 -15.91
N SER A 87 0.96 7.92 -15.36
CA SER A 87 -0.18 7.44 -14.59
C SER A 87 0.23 6.96 -13.21
N LEU A 88 -0.65 7.17 -12.23
CA LEU A 88 -0.56 6.57 -10.91
C LEU A 88 -1.45 5.33 -10.86
N ILE A 89 -0.86 4.21 -10.48
CA ILE A 89 -1.54 2.92 -10.31
C ILE A 89 -1.71 2.71 -8.81
N ILE A 90 -2.95 2.69 -8.35
CA ILE A 90 -3.32 2.69 -6.93
C ILE A 90 -4.08 1.42 -6.61
N THR A 91 -3.76 0.77 -5.50
CA THR A 91 -4.57 -0.36 -5.00
C THR A 91 -5.49 0.10 -3.89
N ASP A 92 -6.81 0.03 -4.14
CA ASP A 92 -7.84 0.27 -3.15
C ASP A 92 -8.29 -1.06 -2.55
N THR A 93 -7.74 -1.36 -1.38
CA THR A 93 -7.92 -2.65 -0.70
C THR A 93 -9.32 -2.85 -0.16
N TYR A 94 -10.04 -1.78 0.17
CA TYR A 94 -11.42 -1.92 0.66
C TYR A 94 -12.37 -2.22 -0.49
N LYS A 95 -12.19 -1.55 -1.63
CA LYS A 95 -13.02 -1.76 -2.82
C LYS A 95 -12.55 -2.92 -3.68
N SER A 96 -11.51 -3.65 -3.27
CA SER A 96 -10.94 -4.77 -4.01
C SER A 96 -10.65 -4.41 -5.46
N ARG A 97 -9.97 -3.28 -5.70
CA ARG A 97 -9.70 -2.82 -7.07
C ARG A 97 -8.34 -2.16 -7.24
N VAL A 98 -7.89 -2.11 -8.49
CA VAL A 98 -6.77 -1.28 -8.93
C VAL A 98 -7.34 -0.10 -9.71
N VAL A 99 -6.95 1.11 -9.33
CA VAL A 99 -7.36 2.36 -9.97
C VAL A 99 -6.18 2.92 -10.74
N ILE A 100 -6.41 3.35 -11.99
CA ILE A 100 -5.42 4.04 -12.80
C ILE A 100 -5.84 5.50 -12.94
N TYR A 101 -5.03 6.37 -12.38
CA TYR A 101 -5.20 7.82 -12.47
C TYR A 101 -4.20 8.39 -13.47
N ASN A 102 -4.70 8.95 -14.57
CA ASN A 102 -3.89 9.62 -15.57
C ASN A 102 -3.58 11.05 -15.12
N GLU A 103 -2.30 11.41 -15.06
CA GLU A 103 -1.90 12.74 -14.57
C GLU A 103 -2.17 13.87 -15.55
N ALA A 104 -2.09 13.61 -16.86
CA ALA A 104 -2.34 14.62 -17.89
C ALA A 104 -3.83 14.97 -17.97
N GLU A 105 -4.69 13.97 -17.87
CA GLU A 105 -6.15 14.12 -17.86
C GLU A 105 -6.69 14.52 -16.48
N LYS A 106 -5.86 14.40 -15.45
CA LYS A 106 -6.22 14.60 -14.04
C LYS A 106 -7.45 13.80 -13.61
N ALA A 107 -7.62 12.60 -14.15
CA ALA A 107 -8.81 11.78 -13.96
C ALA A 107 -8.46 10.30 -13.81
N ILE A 108 -9.37 9.54 -13.19
CA ILE A 108 -9.36 8.09 -13.27
C ILE A 108 -9.74 7.69 -14.69
N THR A 109 -8.84 7.01 -15.38
CA THR A 109 -9.06 6.54 -16.76
C THR A 109 -9.42 5.07 -16.84
N ASP A 110 -9.07 4.31 -15.80
CA ASP A 110 -9.40 2.89 -15.74
C ASP A 110 -9.53 2.41 -14.30
N THR A 111 -10.29 1.34 -14.12
CA THR A 111 -10.44 0.63 -12.85
C THR A 111 -10.62 -0.85 -13.13
N VAL A 112 -9.72 -1.66 -12.57
CA VAL A 112 -9.83 -3.11 -12.59
C VAL A 112 -10.31 -3.57 -11.23
N GLU A 113 -11.57 -3.96 -11.19
CA GLU A 113 -12.13 -4.72 -10.08
C GLU A 113 -11.36 -6.04 -9.99
N MET A 114 -10.70 -6.25 -8.86
CA MET A 114 -10.14 -7.55 -8.56
C MET A 114 -11.34 -8.43 -8.22
N LEU A 115 -11.53 -9.51 -8.99
CA LEU A 115 -12.46 -10.55 -8.56
C LEU A 115 -12.16 -10.82 -7.09
N PRO A 116 -13.17 -10.91 -6.22
CA PRO A 116 -12.93 -11.44 -4.89
C PRO A 116 -12.32 -12.81 -5.14
N ALA A 117 -11.00 -12.90 -4.98
CA ALA A 117 -10.32 -14.17 -4.96
C ALA A 117 -11.16 -15.00 -4.01
N VAL A 118 -11.53 -16.20 -4.44
CA VAL A 118 -12.32 -17.14 -3.66
C VAL A 118 -11.62 -17.34 -2.31
N ILE A 119 -11.91 -16.49 -1.35
CA ILE A 119 -11.57 -16.60 0.06
C ILE A 119 -12.88 -17.02 0.73
N SER A 120 -13.32 -18.21 0.33
CA SER A 120 -14.39 -19.03 0.90
C SER A 120 -14.53 -20.20 -0.09
N THR A 121 -13.81 -21.30 0.08
CA THR A 121 -14.22 -22.35 1.01
C THR A 121 -13.00 -23.16 1.45
N GLY A 122 -12.54 -22.92 2.68
CA GLY A 122 -11.79 -23.94 3.39
C GLY A 122 -12.74 -25.09 3.72
N THR A 123 -12.50 -26.26 3.15
CA THR A 123 -13.08 -27.49 3.67
C THR A 123 -12.62 -27.64 5.11
N ARG A 124 -13.60 -27.65 6.02
CA ARG A 124 -13.43 -27.89 7.45
C ARG A 124 -12.72 -29.24 7.67
N LEU A 125 -11.46 -29.21 8.08
CA LEU A 125 -10.81 -30.35 8.72
C LEU A 125 -10.79 -30.07 10.22
N ASP A 126 -11.69 -30.75 10.92
CA ASP A 126 -11.81 -30.71 12.38
C ASP A 126 -10.58 -31.38 13.00
N TYR A 127 -9.63 -30.58 13.47
CA TYR A 127 -8.56 -31.01 14.38
C TYR A 127 -8.40 -30.01 15.52
N GLY A 128 -9.44 -29.86 16.34
CA GLY A 128 -9.38 -29.74 17.81
C GLY A 128 -8.51 -28.69 18.52
N LYS A 129 -7.69 -27.86 17.87
CA LYS A 129 -6.92 -26.75 18.46
C LYS A 129 -6.68 -25.69 17.37
N ALA A 130 -7.01 -24.43 17.70
CA ALA A 130 -6.87 -23.17 16.94
C ALA A 130 -6.55 -23.26 15.42
N PRO A 131 -7.38 -22.67 14.54
CA PRO A 131 -7.18 -22.78 13.09
C PRO A 131 -5.87 -22.14 12.64
N LEU A 132 -5.04 -22.93 11.95
CA LEU A 132 -3.92 -22.44 11.14
C LEU A 132 -4.42 -22.27 9.70
N TYR A 133 -4.60 -21.02 9.30
CA TYR A 133 -4.87 -20.66 7.91
C TYR A 133 -3.54 -20.65 7.15
N GLN A 134 -3.36 -21.58 6.22
CA GLN A 134 -2.21 -21.59 5.31
C GLN A 134 -2.66 -21.03 3.95
N CYS A 135 -2.35 -19.77 3.70
CA CYS A 135 -2.42 -19.22 2.35
C CYS A 135 -1.19 -19.72 1.57
N SER A 136 -1.40 -20.48 0.50
CA SER A 136 -0.32 -20.93 -0.38
C SER A 136 0.29 -19.72 -1.09
N SER A 137 1.47 -19.31 -0.63
CA SER A 137 2.15 -18.06 -1.01
C SER A 137 2.69 -18.01 -2.44
N GLN A 138 2.45 -19.04 -3.26
CA GLN A 138 3.12 -19.20 -4.55
C GLN A 138 2.20 -19.05 -5.78
N VAL A 139 0.89 -19.28 -5.67
CA VAL A 139 0.00 -19.33 -6.85
C VAL A 139 -0.74 -18.02 -7.10
N VAL A 140 -1.16 -17.33 -6.03
CA VAL A 140 -1.90 -16.06 -6.12
C VAL A 140 -1.05 -14.90 -6.65
N PRO A 141 0.24 -14.74 -6.29
CA PRO A 141 1.05 -13.66 -6.82
C PRO A 141 1.24 -13.78 -8.34
N GLN A 142 1.54 -14.97 -8.85
CA GLN A 142 1.91 -15.17 -10.25
C GLN A 142 0.77 -14.81 -11.22
N VAL A 143 -0.46 -15.30 -10.96
CA VAL A 143 -1.62 -15.03 -11.83
C VAL A 143 -2.01 -13.55 -11.76
N PHE A 144 -2.00 -12.94 -10.57
CA PHE A 144 -2.27 -11.52 -10.39
C PHE A 144 -1.26 -10.64 -11.15
N MET A 145 0.01 -11.03 -11.07
CA MET A 145 1.11 -10.37 -11.77
C MET A 145 0.97 -10.50 -13.28
N GLU A 146 0.67 -11.69 -13.79
CA GLU A 146 0.45 -11.92 -15.21
C GLU A 146 -0.77 -11.17 -15.73
N LEU A 147 -1.83 -11.03 -14.92
CA LEU A 147 -3.03 -10.27 -15.29
C LEU A 147 -2.74 -8.77 -15.39
N ILE A 148 -2.06 -8.19 -14.41
CA ILE A 148 -1.63 -6.78 -14.44
C ILE A 148 -0.65 -6.54 -15.59
N GLN A 149 0.33 -7.43 -15.77
CA GLN A 149 1.31 -7.33 -16.84
C GLN A 149 0.65 -7.45 -18.22
N SER A 150 -0.35 -8.33 -18.37
CA SER A 150 -1.06 -8.52 -19.63
C SER A 150 -2.03 -7.38 -19.94
N ALA A 151 -2.80 -6.91 -18.96
CA ALA A 151 -3.77 -5.85 -19.16
C ALA A 151 -3.11 -4.50 -19.45
N TYR A 152 -1.98 -4.23 -18.77
CA TYR A 152 -1.37 -2.90 -18.79
C TYR A 152 0.01 -2.86 -19.44
N LYS A 153 0.48 -3.98 -19.99
CA LYS A 153 1.82 -4.12 -20.59
C LYS A 153 2.95 -3.64 -19.67
N LEU A 154 2.74 -3.70 -18.35
CA LEU A 154 3.69 -3.15 -17.40
C LEU A 154 4.98 -3.99 -17.41
N PRO A 155 6.15 -3.34 -17.22
CA PRO A 155 7.39 -4.06 -17.00
C PRO A 155 7.25 -5.02 -15.81
N ARG A 156 7.81 -6.22 -15.93
CA ARG A 156 7.74 -7.28 -14.91
C ARG A 156 8.17 -6.81 -13.52
N GLU A 157 9.12 -5.87 -13.46
CA GLU A 157 9.64 -5.25 -12.23
C GLU A 157 8.60 -4.37 -11.53
N LEU A 158 7.80 -3.62 -12.30
CA LEU A 158 6.74 -2.76 -11.77
C LEU A 158 5.57 -3.60 -11.28
N THR A 159 5.19 -4.61 -12.08
CA THR A 159 4.22 -5.62 -11.67
C THR A 159 4.65 -6.25 -10.34
N ALA A 160 5.93 -6.64 -10.19
CA ALA A 160 6.45 -7.24 -8.96
C ALA A 160 6.33 -6.36 -7.72
N ARG A 161 6.50 -5.06 -7.87
CA ARG A 161 6.32 -4.11 -6.76
C ARG A 161 4.85 -3.95 -6.38
N VAL A 162 3.97 -3.76 -7.36
CA VAL A 162 2.53 -3.61 -7.14
C VAL A 162 1.91 -4.91 -6.61
N GLY A 163 2.25 -6.03 -7.22
CA GLY A 163 1.82 -7.38 -6.82
C GLY A 163 2.31 -7.77 -5.44
N TYR A 164 3.58 -7.54 -5.11
CA TYR A 164 4.12 -7.86 -3.79
C TYR A 164 3.53 -6.95 -2.70
N GLN A 165 3.40 -5.64 -2.93
CA GLN A 165 2.76 -4.75 -1.95
C GLN A 165 1.29 -5.11 -1.74
N THR A 166 0.52 -5.33 -2.82
CA THR A 166 -0.89 -5.72 -2.75
C THR A 166 -1.06 -7.08 -2.08
N PHE A 167 -0.21 -8.05 -2.41
CA PHE A 167 -0.22 -9.39 -1.83
C PHE A 167 0.19 -9.38 -0.35
N CYS A 168 1.25 -8.66 0.02
CA CYS A 168 1.64 -8.48 1.42
C CYS A 168 0.59 -7.76 2.24
N LEU A 169 -0.17 -6.84 1.65
CA LEU A 169 -1.26 -6.11 2.31
C LEU A 169 -2.55 -6.92 2.44
N LEU A 170 -2.86 -7.78 1.46
CA LEU A 170 -3.93 -8.78 1.57
C LEU A 170 -3.62 -9.78 2.69
N LEU A 171 -2.38 -10.29 2.76
CA LEU A 171 -1.94 -11.15 3.86
C LEU A 171 -1.91 -10.42 5.22
N ALA A 172 -1.51 -9.14 5.24
CA ALA A 172 -1.47 -8.37 6.48
C ALA A 172 -2.87 -8.03 7.01
N ASN A 173 -3.86 -7.77 6.17
CA ASN A 173 -5.24 -7.51 6.62
C ASN A 173 -5.91 -8.76 7.24
N ASP A 174 -5.61 -9.96 6.73
CA ASP A 174 -6.07 -11.22 7.36
C ASP A 174 -5.39 -11.46 8.72
N ILE A 175 -4.12 -11.08 8.87
CA ILE A 175 -3.36 -11.26 10.12
C ILE A 175 -3.67 -10.16 11.16
N TYR A 176 -3.87 -8.91 10.73
CA TYR A 176 -4.14 -7.77 11.62
C TYR A 176 -5.59 -7.73 12.13
N SER A 177 -6.53 -8.39 11.46
CA SER A 177 -7.88 -8.61 11.99
C SER A 177 -7.91 -9.52 13.23
N TYR A 178 -6.81 -10.24 13.52
CA TYR A 178 -6.75 -11.19 14.63
C TYR A 178 -5.84 -10.75 15.80
N LYS A 179 -4.88 -9.85 15.59
CA LYS A 179 -3.86 -9.50 16.62
C LYS A 179 -4.15 -8.25 17.47
N ARG A 180 -5.28 -7.56 17.27
CA ARG A 180 -5.60 -6.32 18.01
C ARG A 180 -6.52 -6.48 19.23
N LEU A 181 -6.74 -7.70 19.73
CA LEU A 181 -7.51 -7.94 20.96
C LEU A 181 -6.73 -8.55 22.13
N ASP A 182 -5.53 -9.10 21.92
CA ASP A 182 -4.86 -9.88 22.98
C ASP A 182 -3.63 -9.23 23.65
N SER A 183 -3.10 -8.09 23.18
CA SER A 183 -1.89 -7.50 23.80
C SER A 183 -2.11 -6.25 24.66
N LEU A 184 -3.36 -5.85 24.90
CA LEU A 184 -3.71 -4.71 25.75
C LEU A 184 -4.12 -5.07 27.18
N TYR A 185 -4.14 -6.36 27.54
CA TYR A 185 -4.31 -6.80 28.93
C TYR A 185 -3.50 -8.07 29.21
N GLN A 186 -2.30 -7.93 29.77
CA GLN A 186 -1.94 -8.63 31.02
C GLN A 186 -0.70 -8.02 31.66
N THR A 187 -0.93 -7.41 32.82
CA THR A 187 0.05 -6.82 33.71
C THR A 187 0.59 -7.89 34.66
N LYS A 188 1.90 -7.83 34.96
CA LYS A 188 2.60 -8.27 36.18
C LYS A 188 2.12 -9.54 36.92
N PHE A 189 3.01 -10.54 36.99
CA PHE A 189 3.40 -11.11 38.29
C PHE A 189 4.93 -11.20 38.40
N CYS A 190 5.43 -10.81 39.57
CA CYS A 190 6.83 -10.75 39.99
C CYS A 190 7.45 -12.15 40.20
N SER A 191 8.80 -12.20 40.10
CA SER A 191 9.81 -12.98 40.90
C SER A 191 9.43 -14.39 41.41
N GLN A 192 10.26 -15.43 41.32
CA GLN A 192 11.72 -15.57 41.38
C GLN A 192 12.16 -16.74 40.49
#